data_AF-A0A0K8RCK5-F1
#
_entry.id   AF-A0A0K8RCK5-F1
#
_cell.length_a   1.000
_cell.length_b   1.000
_cell.length_c   1.000
_cell.angle_alpha   90.00
_cell.angle_beta   90.00
_cell.angle_gamma   90.00
#
_symmetry.space_group_name_H-M   'P 1'
#
loop_
_entity.id
_entity.type
_entity.pdbx_description
1 polymer ?
#
loop_
_entity_poly.entity_id
_entity_poly.type
_entity_poly.pdbx_seq_one_letter_code
_entity_poly.pdbx_strand_id
1 'polypeptide(L)'
;MKQQIFILLAALQLSYQEHQSPSAHTPDKVLEEYYKRLSPGCKTELQLQIQQVCEVHGRSQFTASYDGCFVYCYNNEKDGITVTLRNGLPCGESGQICKNGFCVDSPNKCEIDYFFP
;
A
#
# COMPACT_ATOMS: atom_id res chain seq x y z
N MET A 1 -39.19 -8.94 -29.95
CA MET A 1 -38.57 -9.49 -28.73
C MET A 1 -37.06 -9.65 -28.98
N LYS A 2 -36.22 -8.67 -28.60
CA LYS A 2 -34.75 -8.75 -28.67
C LYS A 2 -34.15 -7.74 -27.67
N GLN A 3 -34.19 -8.06 -26.39
CA GLN A 3 -33.54 -7.28 -25.33
C GLN A 3 -33.02 -8.23 -24.24
N GLN A 4 -32.09 -9.13 -24.58
CA GLN A 4 -31.46 -10.00 -23.57
C GLN A 4 -29.97 -10.30 -23.83
N ILE A 5 -29.27 -9.50 -24.65
CA ILE A 5 -27.84 -9.77 -24.95
C ILE A 5 -26.89 -8.76 -24.29
N PHE A 6 -27.37 -7.57 -23.90
CA PHE A 6 -26.48 -6.51 -23.41
C PHE A 6 -26.06 -6.62 -21.94
N ILE A 7 -26.70 -7.46 -21.12
CA ILE A 7 -26.40 -7.52 -19.68
C ILE A 7 -25.19 -8.43 -19.36
N LEU A 8 -24.81 -9.34 -20.27
CA LEU A 8 -23.70 -10.28 -20.01
C LEU A 8 -22.30 -9.67 -20.20
N LEU A 9 -22.18 -8.57 -20.95
CA LEU A 9 -20.87 -7.93 -21.20
C LEU A 9 -20.36 -7.11 -20.01
N ALA A 10 -21.25 -6.56 -19.18
CA ALA A 10 -20.85 -5.75 -18.02
C ALA A 10 -20.22 -6.60 -16.88
N ALA A 11 -20.58 -7.88 -16.78
CA ALA A 11 -20.04 -8.76 -15.75
C ALA A 11 -18.57 -9.15 -15.99
N LEU A 12 -18.11 -9.17 -17.26
CA LEU A 12 -16.72 -9.49 -17.58
C LEU A 12 -15.75 -8.36 -17.18
N GLN A 13 -16.23 -7.12 -17.11
CA GLN A 13 -15.39 -5.97 -16.78
C GLN A 13 -15.10 -5.86 -15.27
N LEU A 14 -15.91 -6.49 -14.41
CA LEU A 14 -15.72 -6.49 -12.96
C LEU A 14 -14.66 -7.49 -12.47
N SER A 15 -14.30 -8.50 -13.27
CA SER A 15 -13.23 -9.45 -12.91
C SER A 15 -11.83 -8.98 -13.31
N TYR A 16 -11.71 -7.87 -14.04
CA TYR A 16 -10.43 -7.23 -14.33
C TYR A 16 -10.10 -6.20 -13.25
N GLN A 17 -10.15 -6.62 -11.98
CA GLN A 17 -9.26 -6.01 -11.00
C GLN A 17 -7.88 -6.53 -11.37
N GLU A 18 -7.11 -5.71 -12.09
CA GLU A 18 -5.69 -5.95 -12.29
C GLU A 18 -5.12 -6.38 -10.94
N HIS A 19 -4.67 -7.63 -10.88
CA HIS A 19 -3.77 -8.05 -9.83
C HIS A 19 -2.54 -7.19 -10.06
N GLN A 20 -2.48 -6.05 -9.37
CA GLN A 20 -1.33 -5.18 -9.35
C GLN A 20 -0.19 -6.07 -8.84
N SER A 21 0.63 -6.54 -9.79
CA SER A 21 1.81 -7.34 -9.48
C SER A 21 2.59 -6.59 -8.41
N PRO A 22 3.19 -7.30 -7.45
CA PRO A 22 4.04 -6.66 -6.45
C PRO A 22 5.07 -5.83 -7.20
N SER A 23 5.13 -4.54 -6.87
CA SER A 23 6.28 -3.71 -7.21
C SER A 23 7.55 -4.53 -6.91
N ALA A 24 8.44 -4.66 -7.88
CA ALA A 24 9.63 -5.52 -7.82
C ALA A 24 10.69 -5.07 -6.78
N HIS A 25 10.32 -4.15 -5.90
CA HIS A 25 11.19 -3.56 -4.89
C HIS A 25 10.96 -4.28 -3.55
N THR A 26 12.06 -4.69 -2.92
CA THR A 26 12.03 -5.17 -1.54
C THR A 26 11.47 -4.08 -0.63
N PRO A 27 10.85 -4.44 0.51
CA PRO A 27 10.20 -3.45 1.37
C PRO A 27 11.14 -2.32 1.83
N ASP A 28 12.41 -2.64 2.08
CA ASP A 28 13.43 -1.64 2.43
C ASP A 28 13.66 -0.63 1.28
N LYS A 29 13.73 -1.11 0.03
CA LYS A 29 13.85 -0.24 -1.14
C LYS A 29 12.62 0.63 -1.34
N VAL A 30 11.43 0.11 -1.05
CA VAL A 30 10.20 0.91 -1.17
C VAL A 30 10.20 2.04 -0.14
N LEU A 31 10.62 1.77 1.10
CA LEU A 31 10.72 2.81 2.14
C LEU A 31 11.80 3.85 1.84
N GLU A 32 12.95 3.44 1.31
CA GLU A 32 14.03 4.35 0.93
C GLU A 32 13.70 5.19 -0.31
N GLU A 33 13.10 4.59 -1.34
CA GLU A 33 12.81 5.26 -2.60
C GLU A 33 11.57 6.17 -2.50
N TYR A 34 10.54 5.78 -1.73
CA TYR A 34 9.23 6.42 -1.80
C TYR A 34 8.79 7.11 -0.51
N TYR A 35 9.49 6.94 0.61
CA TYR A 35 9.18 7.63 1.86
C TYR A 35 10.30 8.59 2.25
N LYS A 36 10.99 9.15 1.25
CA LYS A 36 12.24 9.94 1.40
C LYS A 36 12.18 11.02 2.47
N ARG A 37 11.06 11.76 2.54
CA ARG A 37 10.86 12.91 3.45
C ARG A 37 10.39 12.52 4.86
N LEU A 38 10.11 11.24 5.11
CA LEU A 38 9.88 10.78 6.48
C LEU A 38 11.20 10.77 7.24
N SER A 39 11.14 11.20 8.50
CA SER A 39 12.26 11.03 9.43
C SER A 39 12.67 9.54 9.52
N PRO A 40 13.95 9.23 9.78
CA PRO A 40 14.40 7.84 9.95
C PRO A 40 13.59 7.06 11.00
N GLY A 41 13.20 7.74 12.09
CA GLY A 41 12.34 7.16 13.12
C GLY A 41 10.96 6.78 12.58
N CYS A 42 10.36 7.62 11.75
CA CYS A 42 9.06 7.29 11.15
C CYS A 42 9.15 6.15 10.12
N LYS A 43 10.21 6.10 9.31
CA LYS A 43 10.43 4.96 8.39
C LYS A 43 10.50 3.65 9.15
N THR A 44 11.22 3.64 10.28
CA THR A 44 11.34 2.48 11.16
C THR A 44 9.99 2.07 11.74
N GLU A 45 9.22 3.02 12.26
CA GLU A 45 7.88 2.74 12.81
C GLU A 45 6.91 2.21 11.75
N LEU A 46 6.91 2.80 10.56
CA LEU A 46 6.10 2.33 9.43
C LEU A 46 6.47 0.89 9.04
N GLN A 47 7.76 0.59 8.96
CA GLN A 47 8.25 -0.76 8.67
C GLN A 47 7.77 -1.77 9.71
N LEU A 48 7.90 -1.45 11.00
CA LEU A 48 7.46 -2.30 12.10
C LEU A 48 5.95 -2.56 12.06
N GLN A 49 5.15 -1.53 11.82
CA GLN A 49 3.69 -1.68 11.75
C GLN A 49 3.25 -2.52 10.55
N ILE A 50 3.88 -2.32 9.39
CA ILE A 50 3.61 -3.14 8.22
C ILE A 50 3.98 -4.60 8.48
N GLN A 51 5.15 -4.84 9.06
CA GLN A 51 5.61 -6.17 9.42
C GLN A 51 4.61 -6.86 10.36
N GLN A 52 4.20 -6.19 11.44
CA GLN A 52 3.22 -6.72 12.39
C GLN A 52 1.89 -7.07 11.71
N VAL A 53 1.41 -6.21 10.80
CA VAL A 53 0.18 -6.48 10.04
C VAL A 53 0.32 -7.74 9.19
N CYS A 54 1.44 -7.91 8.49
CA CYS A 54 1.68 -9.10 7.69
C CYS A 54 1.84 -10.38 8.55
N GLU A 55 2.50 -10.28 9.70
CA GLU A 55 2.67 -11.39 10.65
C GLU A 55 1.32 -11.90 11.20
N VAL A 56 0.37 -11.00 11.49
CA VAL A 56 -1.00 -11.36 11.90
C VAL A 56 -1.71 -12.20 10.84
N HIS A 57 -1.34 -12.05 9.57
CA HIS A 57 -1.85 -12.84 8.45
C HIS A 57 -0.95 -14.03 8.06
N GLY A 58 0.05 -14.38 8.89
CA GLY A 58 0.95 -15.50 8.64
C GLY A 58 1.90 -15.28 7.46
N ARG A 59 2.24 -14.02 7.17
CA ARG A 59 3.14 -13.62 6.07
C ARG A 59 4.41 -12.97 6.61
N SER A 60 5.56 -13.34 6.06
CA SER A 60 6.87 -12.82 6.49
C SER A 60 7.47 -11.78 5.54
N GLN A 61 6.99 -11.68 4.30
CA GLN A 61 7.46 -10.72 3.31
C GLN A 61 6.36 -9.73 2.98
N PHE A 62 6.76 -8.54 2.53
CA PHE A 62 5.81 -7.52 2.13
C PHE A 62 6.37 -6.55 1.10
N THR A 63 5.46 -5.97 0.33
CA THR A 63 5.74 -4.86 -0.59
C THR A 63 4.74 -3.75 -0.28
N ALA A 64 5.22 -2.60 0.16
CA ALA A 64 4.35 -1.44 0.34
C ALA A 64 3.91 -0.89 -1.03
N SER A 65 2.66 -0.45 -1.12
CA SER A 65 2.16 0.21 -2.32
C SER A 65 2.59 1.68 -2.35
N TYR A 66 2.84 2.16 -3.56
CA TYR A 66 3.26 3.53 -3.84
C TYR A 66 2.08 4.52 -3.76
N ASP A 67 0.97 4.19 -4.42
CA ASP A 67 -0.16 5.11 -4.61
C ASP A 67 -1.35 4.85 -3.69
N GLY A 68 -1.21 3.92 -2.75
CA GLY A 68 -2.35 3.51 -1.94
C GLY A 68 -2.02 3.09 -0.52
N CYS A 69 -3.06 3.15 0.29
CA CYS A 69 -3.02 2.73 1.68
C CYS A 69 -3.17 1.22 1.78
N PHE A 70 -2.25 0.50 1.15
CA PHE A 70 -2.22 -0.94 1.18
C PHE A 70 -0.79 -1.48 1.12
N VAL A 71 -0.63 -2.66 1.71
CA VAL A 71 0.57 -3.47 1.63
C VAL A 71 0.21 -4.82 1.05
N TYR A 72 1.05 -5.34 0.16
CA TYR A 72 0.97 -6.73 -0.25
C TYR A 72 1.83 -7.58 0.68
N CYS A 73 1.22 -8.45 1.47
CA CYS A 73 1.91 -9.38 2.38
C CYS A 73 1.97 -10.77 1.73
N TYR A 74 3.12 -11.43 1.70
CA TYR A 74 3.28 -12.71 1.02
C TYR A 74 4.36 -13.61 1.65
N ASN A 75 4.30 -14.91 1.34
CA ASN A 75 5.38 -15.86 1.62
C ASN A 75 6.09 -16.29 0.34
N ASN A 76 5.37 -16.32 -0.78
CA ASN A 76 5.84 -16.62 -2.12
C ASN A 76 4.85 -16.07 -3.16
N GLU A 77 5.16 -16.20 -4.45
CA GLU A 77 4.37 -15.66 -5.57
C GLU A 77 2.90 -16.12 -5.63
N LYS A 78 2.58 -17.27 -5.04
CA LYS A 78 1.22 -17.86 -5.07
C LYS A 78 0.45 -17.63 -3.78
N ASP A 79 1.08 -16.99 -2.80
CA ASP A 79 0.66 -17.03 -1.41
C ASP A 79 0.81 -15.64 -0.78
N GLY A 80 -0.03 -14.73 -1.28
CA GLY A 80 -0.05 -13.35 -0.82
C GLY A 80 -1.45 -12.76 -0.73
N ILE A 81 -1.54 -11.67 0.01
CA ILE A 81 -2.77 -10.93 0.29
C ILE A 81 -2.49 -9.44 0.27
N THR A 82 -3.49 -8.65 -0.09
CA THR A 82 -3.43 -7.19 0.05
C THR A 82 -4.12 -6.80 1.35
N VAL A 83 -3.44 -6.04 2.20
CA VAL A 83 -3.97 -5.52 3.45
C VAL A 83 -4.03 -4.01 3.41
N THR A 84 -5.19 -3.44 3.73
CA THR A 84 -5.38 -2.00 3.80
C THR A 84 -4.73 -1.43 5.07
N LEU A 85 -3.92 -0.39 4.92
CA LEU A 85 -3.29 0.35 6.00
C LEU A 85 -4.35 1.14 6.79
N ARG A 86 -4.12 1.28 8.10
CA ARG A 86 -5.01 2.03 8.99
C ARG A 86 -4.95 3.53 8.70
N ASN A 87 -6.02 4.23 9.06
CA ASN A 87 -6.05 5.69 8.95
C ASN A 87 -4.92 6.32 9.79
N GLY A 88 -4.27 7.35 9.24
CA GLY A 88 -3.19 8.09 9.89
C GLY A 88 -1.79 7.53 9.64
N LEU A 89 -1.65 6.37 9.01
CA LEU A 89 -0.33 5.87 8.62
C LEU A 89 0.26 6.69 7.47
N PRO A 90 1.58 6.93 7.45
CA PRO A 90 2.23 7.56 6.32
C PRO A 90 1.94 6.84 5.01
N CYS A 91 1.76 7.62 3.95
CA CYS A 91 1.73 7.16 2.57
C CYS A 91 2.40 8.22 1.69
N GLY A 92 2.89 7.83 0.51
CA GLY A 92 3.50 8.76 -0.44
C GLY A 92 4.80 9.44 0.05
N GLU A 93 5.37 10.25 -0.85
CA GLU A 93 6.71 10.84 -0.68
C GLU A 93 6.75 12.10 0.19
N SER A 94 5.60 12.78 0.35
CA SER A 94 5.53 14.11 0.96
C SER A 94 4.90 14.11 2.35
N GLY A 95 4.86 12.94 2.99
CA GLY A 95 4.23 12.77 4.30
C GLY A 95 2.72 12.93 4.22
N GLN A 96 2.11 12.45 3.13
CA GLN A 96 0.69 12.18 3.11
C GLN A 96 0.34 11.09 4.13
N ILE A 97 -0.96 10.97 4.41
CA ILE A 97 -1.46 9.92 5.31
C ILE A 97 -2.62 9.16 4.71
N CYS A 98 -2.82 7.96 5.23
CA CYS A 98 -3.94 7.13 4.90
C CYS A 98 -5.25 7.64 5.50
N LYS A 99 -6.28 7.75 4.65
CA LYS A 99 -7.64 8.09 5.05
C LYS A 99 -8.63 7.32 4.18
N ASN A 100 -9.33 6.37 4.79
CA ASN A 100 -10.35 5.53 4.16
C ASN A 100 -9.82 4.79 2.92
N GLY A 101 -8.59 4.28 2.99
CA GLY A 101 -7.94 3.57 1.88
C GLY A 101 -7.26 4.48 0.85
N PHE A 102 -7.43 5.81 0.95
CA PHE A 102 -6.81 6.78 0.06
C PHE A 102 -5.60 7.44 0.72
N CYS A 103 -4.57 7.69 -0.08
CA CYS A 103 -3.46 8.52 0.33
C CYS A 103 -3.83 9.99 0.12
N VAL A 104 -3.89 10.78 1.19
CA VAL A 104 -4.35 12.18 1.15
C VAL A 104 -3.33 13.14 1.74
N ASP A 105 -3.25 14.33 1.16
CA ASP A 105 -2.45 15.43 1.69
C ASP A 105 -3.04 15.90 3.02
N SER A 106 -2.44 15.47 4.12
CA SER A 106 -2.80 15.86 5.48
C SER A 106 -1.55 15.77 6.35
N PRO A 107 -1.43 16.62 7.40
CA PRO A 107 -0.27 16.59 8.28
C PRO A 107 -0.09 15.19 8.86
N ASN A 108 1.07 14.59 8.60
CA ASN A 108 1.45 13.34 9.23
C ASN A 108 1.86 13.59 10.69
N LYS A 109 1.47 12.69 11.59
CA LYS A 109 1.89 12.71 12.99
C LYS A 109 3.34 12.25 13.18
N CYS A 110 3.85 11.48 12.23
CA CYS A 110 5.29 11.42 12.02
C CYS A 110 5.75 12.78 11.52
N GLU A 111 6.40 13.54 12.39
CA GLU A 111 7.07 14.78 12.04
C GLU A 111 7.89 14.58 10.75
N ILE A 112 7.42 15.20 9.66
CA ILE A 112 8.09 15.18 8.36
C ILE A 112 9.37 15.98 8.58
N ASP A 113 10.52 15.34 8.40
CA ASP A 113 11.80 15.95 8.67
C ASP A 113 12.13 16.89 7.50
N TYR A 114 11.89 18.19 7.68
CA TYR A 114 12.26 19.23 6.72
C TYR A 114 13.76 19.51 6.77
N PHE A 115 14.59 18.47 6.61
CA PHE A 115 16.02 18.62 6.43
C PHE A 115 16.47 17.76 5.25
N PHE A 116 16.40 18.36 4.06
CA PHE A 116 17.33 18.04 2.97
C PHE A 116 17.96 19.37 2.51
N PRO A 117 19.30 19.49 2.47
CA PRO A 117 20.00 20.63 1.88
C PRO A 117 19.77 20.74 0.37
#